data_AF-L0JY28-F1
#
_entry.id   AF-L0JY28-F1
#
_cell.length_a   1.000
_cell.length_b   1.000
_cell.length_c   1.000
_cell.angle_alpha   90.00
_cell.angle_beta   90.00
_cell.angle_gamma   90.00
#
_symmetry.space_group_name_H-M   'P 1'
#
loop_
_entity.id
_entity.type
_entity.pdbx_description
1 polymer ?
#
loop_
_entity_poly.entity_id
_entity_poly.type
_entity_poly.pdbx_seq_one_letter_code
_entity_poly.pdbx_strand_id
1 'polypeptide(L)'
;MTSTDNEDDLKSVNIEVPGAEKKRYVSVDMPRDQYERLDELKSRNGLTWRGLLMHTLRSLGSLEPDGGSQYEQLNETRQRHGFTWKGMLLYAARDLEDN
;
A
#
# COMPACT_ATOMS: atom_id res chain seq x y z
N MET A 1 8.78 -29.01 25.46
CA MET A 1 9.17 -28.09 24.37
C MET A 1 7.90 -27.59 23.74
N THR A 2 7.38 -26.48 24.27
CA THR A 2 6.19 -25.81 23.74
C THR A 2 6.66 -24.87 22.63
N SER A 3 6.22 -25.15 21.41
CA SER A 3 6.25 -24.21 20.29
C SER A 3 5.47 -22.97 20.72
N THR A 4 6.14 -21.85 20.95
CA THR A 4 5.47 -20.56 21.09
C THR A 4 5.61 -19.87 19.75
N ASP A 5 4.45 -19.70 19.14
CA ASP A 5 4.23 -19.26 17.77
C ASP A 5 4.89 -17.93 17.43
N ASN A 6 5.37 -17.85 16.19
CA ASN A 6 5.91 -16.68 15.49
C ASN A 6 4.83 -15.58 15.26
N GLU A 7 4.05 -15.19 16.27
CA GLU A 7 3.12 -14.04 16.20
C GLU A 7 3.83 -12.70 16.50
N ASP A 8 5.05 -12.73 17.04
CA ASP A 8 5.73 -11.56 17.61
C ASP A 8 6.44 -10.64 16.59
N ASP A 9 6.32 -10.87 15.28
CA ASP A 9 7.07 -10.06 14.29
C ASP A 9 6.27 -9.45 13.15
N LEU A 10 5.00 -9.13 13.42
CA LEU A 10 4.19 -8.30 12.54
C LEU A 10 4.42 -6.81 12.79
N LYS A 11 4.56 -6.06 11.71
CA LYS A 11 4.63 -4.60 11.69
C LYS A 11 3.39 -4.05 10.99
N SER A 12 2.77 -3.07 11.63
CA SER A 12 1.59 -2.38 11.10
C SER A 12 1.97 -1.02 10.52
N VAL A 13 1.41 -0.70 9.35
CA VAL A 13 1.48 0.63 8.73
C VAL A 13 0.07 1.21 8.70
N ASN A 14 -0.09 2.42 9.25
CA ASN A 14 -1.33 3.20 9.15
C ASN A 14 -1.12 4.33 8.15
N ILE A 15 -1.84 4.29 7.04
CA ILE A 15 -1.72 5.23 5.92
C ILE A 15 -2.93 6.14 5.89
N GLU A 16 -2.72 7.44 6.06
CA GLU A 16 -3.76 8.45 5.89
C GLU A 16 -3.96 8.75 4.40
N VAL A 17 -5.22 8.67 3.95
CA VAL A 17 -5.64 8.90 2.57
C VAL A 17 -6.78 9.93 2.53
N PRO A 18 -6.68 10.98 1.71
CA PRO A 18 -7.79 11.90 1.48
C PRO A 18 -9.03 11.18 0.92
N GLY A 19 -10.14 11.24 1.66
CA GLY A 19 -11.47 10.86 1.18
C GLY A 19 -12.30 12.10 0.83
N ALA A 20 -13.49 11.89 0.22
CA ALA A 20 -14.33 12.99 -0.27
C ALA A 20 -14.79 13.96 0.83
N GLU A 21 -15.26 13.42 1.96
CA GLU A 21 -15.77 14.22 3.07
C GLU A 21 -14.78 14.31 4.24
N LYS A 22 -13.94 13.29 4.42
CA LYS A 22 -13.00 13.18 5.53
C LYS A 22 -11.80 12.32 5.18
N LYS A 23 -10.74 12.48 5.97
CA LYS A 23 -9.58 11.58 5.94
C LYS A 23 -10.01 10.14 6.23
N ARG A 24 -9.43 9.21 5.47
CA ARG A 24 -9.61 7.76 5.61
C ARG A 24 -8.26 7.15 5.98
N TYR A 25 -8.31 6.00 6.63
CA TYR A 25 -7.10 5.29 7.06
C TYR A 25 -7.09 3.89 6.46
N VAL A 26 -5.91 3.49 6.00
CA VAL A 26 -5.62 2.15 5.51
C VAL A 26 -4.57 1.56 6.44
N SER A 27 -4.93 0.49 7.14
CA SER A 27 -4.03 -0.26 8.00
C SER A 27 -3.56 -1.50 7.26
N VAL A 28 -2.25 -1.76 7.29
CA VAL A 28 -1.65 -2.94 6.67
C VAL A 28 -0.70 -3.59 7.66
N ASP A 29 -0.98 -4.85 7.98
CA ASP A 29 -0.09 -5.69 8.77
C ASP A 29 0.74 -6.57 7.83
N MET A 30 2.04 -6.67 8.13
CA MET A 30 2.95 -7.50 7.36
C MET A 30 4.13 -7.98 8.23
N PRO A 31 4.76 -9.11 7.85
CA PRO A 31 6.02 -9.53 8.46
C PRO A 31 7.08 -8.43 8.45
N ARG A 32 7.95 -8.38 9.48
CA ARG A 32 9.00 -7.37 9.61
C ARG A 32 9.89 -7.26 8.37
N ASP A 33 10.33 -8.38 7.80
CA ASP A 33 11.17 -8.40 6.61
C ASP A 33 10.51 -7.70 5.41
N GLN A 34 9.20 -7.90 5.23
CA GLN A 34 8.43 -7.20 4.19
C GLN A 34 8.27 -5.71 4.50
N TYR A 35 8.05 -5.35 5.77
CA TYR A 35 7.99 -3.97 6.20
C TYR A 35 9.32 -3.25 5.91
N GLU A 36 10.45 -3.83 6.34
CA GLU A 36 11.77 -3.23 6.22
C GLU A 36 12.15 -3.06 4.74
N ARG A 37 11.94 -4.09 3.92
CA ARG A 37 12.17 -4.01 2.47
C ARG A 37 11.35 -2.89 1.83
N LEU A 38 10.06 -2.78 2.18
CA LEU A 38 9.20 -1.73 1.62
C LEU A 38 9.59 -0.34 2.13
N ASP A 39 10.01 -0.21 3.40
CA ASP A 39 10.42 1.07 3.97
C ASP A 39 11.73 1.58 3.34
N GLU A 40 12.69 0.68 3.13
CA GLU A 40 13.93 0.98 2.40
C GLU A 40 13.64 1.39 0.95
N LEU A 41 12.83 0.60 0.24
CA LEU A 41 12.47 0.88 -1.15
C LEU A 41 11.76 2.23 -1.28
N LYS A 42 10.77 2.48 -0.42
CA LYS A 42 10.06 3.76 -0.33
C LYS A 42 11.04 4.91 -0.12
N SER A 43 11.97 4.76 0.83
CA SER A 43 12.93 5.80 1.19
C SER A 43 13.93 6.08 0.07
N ARG A 44 14.46 5.04 -0.59
CA ARG A 44 15.35 5.15 -1.75
C ARG A 44 14.70 5.86 -2.93
N ASN A 45 13.41 5.68 -3.12
CA ASN A 45 12.63 6.33 -4.19
C ASN A 45 12.02 7.68 -3.77
N GLY A 46 12.30 8.17 -2.56
CA GLY A 46 11.73 9.44 -2.08
C GLY A 46 10.20 9.43 -1.93
N LEU A 47 9.60 8.25 -1.71
CA LEU A 47 8.16 8.07 -1.61
C LEU A 47 7.66 8.04 -0.15
N THR A 48 6.34 8.08 0.00
CA THR A 48 5.63 7.78 1.26
C THR A 48 4.88 6.46 1.11
N TRP A 49 4.36 5.88 2.19
CA TRP A 49 3.49 4.69 2.12
C TRP A 49 2.25 4.94 1.25
N ARG A 50 1.65 6.13 1.39
CA ARG A 50 0.61 6.62 0.47
C ARG A 50 1.15 6.74 -0.95
N GLY A 51 2.37 7.25 -1.12
CA GLY A 51 3.06 7.33 -2.40
C GLY A 51 3.16 5.99 -3.12
N LEU A 52 3.48 4.91 -2.41
CA LEU A 52 3.48 3.55 -2.97
C LEU A 52 2.07 3.12 -3.44
N LEU A 53 1.03 3.39 -2.65
CA LEU A 53 -0.35 3.11 -3.09
C LEU A 53 -0.73 3.91 -4.35
N MET A 54 -0.36 5.18 -4.40
CA MET A 54 -0.61 6.05 -5.56
C MET A 54 0.22 5.65 -6.79
N HIS A 55 1.39 5.07 -6.58
CA HIS A 55 2.22 4.49 -7.64
C HIS A 55 1.50 3.29 -8.29
N THR A 56 0.95 2.38 -7.48
CA THR A 56 0.12 1.28 -7.98
C THR A 56 -1.12 1.77 -8.73
N LEU A 57 -1.82 2.78 -8.20
CA LEU A 57 -2.95 3.40 -8.89
C LEU A 57 -2.57 3.92 -10.28
N ARG A 58 -1.43 4.61 -10.38
CA ARG A 58 -0.94 5.20 -11.63
C ARG A 58 -0.47 4.14 -12.63
N SER A 59 0.30 3.16 -12.19
CA SER A 59 0.84 2.08 -13.03
C SER A 59 -0.27 1.18 -13.62
N LEU A 60 -1.37 1.01 -12.91
CA LEU A 60 -2.54 0.26 -13.39
C LEU A 60 -3.50 1.09 -14.26
N GLY A 61 -3.18 2.37 -14.51
CA GLY A 61 -3.93 3.22 -15.44
C GLY A 61 -5.35 3.60 -14.97
N SER A 62 -5.65 3.55 -13.67
CA SER A 62 -7.01 3.79 -13.15
C SER A 62 -7.30 5.25 -12.79
N LEU A 63 -6.55 6.21 -13.31
CA LEU A 63 -6.87 7.64 -13.17
C LEU A 63 -7.92 8.03 -14.21
N GLU A 64 -9.18 7.65 -14.02
CA GLU A 64 -10.24 8.38 -14.69
C GLU A 64 -10.30 9.80 -14.08
N PRO A 65 -10.36 10.86 -14.90
CA PRO A 65 -10.36 12.24 -14.42
C PRO A 65 -11.66 12.64 -13.68
N ASP A 66 -12.66 11.76 -13.63
CA ASP A 66 -13.99 12.07 -13.10
C ASP A 66 -14.12 11.78 -11.59
N GLY A 67 -13.50 12.65 -10.79
CA GLY A 67 -14.16 13.21 -9.60
C GLY A 67 -14.11 12.44 -8.27
N GLY A 68 -13.59 11.21 -8.22
CA GLY A 68 -13.44 10.47 -6.96
C GLY A 68 -12.31 11.00 -6.07
N SER A 69 -12.46 10.92 -4.76
CA SER A 69 -11.36 11.18 -3.81
C SER A 69 -10.22 10.15 -3.94
N GLN A 70 -9.03 10.44 -3.42
CA GLN A 70 -7.89 9.52 -3.51
C GLN A 70 -8.22 8.14 -2.92
N TYR A 71 -8.95 8.11 -1.81
CA TYR A 71 -9.39 6.85 -1.20
C TYR A 71 -10.32 6.05 -2.12
N GLU A 72 -11.28 6.70 -2.79
CA GLU A 72 -12.21 6.02 -3.70
C GLU A 72 -11.47 5.45 -4.90
N GLN A 73 -10.60 6.24 -5.54
CA GLN A 73 -9.79 5.77 -6.67
C GLN A 73 -8.91 4.57 -6.28
N LEU A 74 -8.27 4.65 -5.11
CA LEU A 74 -7.47 3.55 -4.56
C LEU A 74 -8.31 2.31 -4.26
N ASN A 75 -9.49 2.48 -3.65
CA ASN A 75 -10.36 1.36 -3.31
C ASN A 75 -10.99 0.71 -4.55
N GLU A 76 -11.38 1.50 -5.55
CA GLU A 76 -11.87 1.00 -6.83
C GLU A 76 -10.79 0.23 -7.58
N THR A 77 -9.57 0.77 -7.65
CA THR A 77 -8.43 0.06 -8.26
C THR A 77 -8.17 -1.25 -7.53
N ARG A 78 -8.18 -1.22 -6.19
CA ARG A 78 -8.02 -2.40 -5.36
C ARG A 78 -9.07 -3.46 -5.67
N GLN A 79 -10.34 -3.07 -5.76
CA GLN A 79 -11.45 -3.98 -6.07
C GLN A 79 -11.38 -4.51 -7.50
N ARG A 80 -11.15 -3.63 -8.49
CA ARG A 80 -11.09 -3.96 -9.92
C ARG A 80 -10.01 -4.99 -10.23
N HIS A 81 -8.84 -4.87 -9.59
CA HIS A 81 -7.70 -5.76 -9.81
C HIS A 81 -7.58 -6.88 -8.75
N GLY A 82 -8.54 -7.01 -7.83
CA GLY A 82 -8.55 -8.08 -6.83
C GLY A 82 -7.40 -7.98 -5.80
N PHE A 83 -6.88 -6.78 -5.55
CA PHE A 83 -5.80 -6.58 -4.57
C PHE A 83 -6.31 -6.48 -3.13
N THR A 84 -5.40 -6.74 -2.20
CA THR A 84 -5.47 -6.19 -0.84
C THR A 84 -4.66 -4.89 -0.78
N TRP A 85 -4.80 -4.10 0.28
CA TRP A 85 -3.93 -2.92 0.48
C TRP A 85 -2.45 -3.30 0.54
N LYS A 86 -2.12 -4.40 1.21
CA LYS A 86 -0.79 -5.02 1.19
C LYS A 86 -0.37 -5.38 -0.24
N GLY A 87 -1.26 -6.03 -0.99
CA GLY A 87 -1.02 -6.41 -2.38
C GLY A 87 -0.69 -5.22 -3.27
N MET A 88 -1.35 -4.08 -3.06
CA MET A 88 -1.02 -2.84 -3.77
C MET A 88 0.37 -2.31 -3.40
N LEU A 89 0.78 -2.37 -2.13
CA LEU A 89 2.13 -1.97 -1.73
C LEU A 89 3.20 -2.89 -2.35
N LEU A 90 2.96 -4.20 -2.34
CA LEU A 90 3.87 -5.19 -2.94
C LEU A 90 3.93 -5.06 -4.47
N TYR A 91 2.82 -4.71 -5.11
CA TYR A 91 2.80 -4.41 -6.54
C TYR A 91 3.69 -3.21 -6.86
N ALA A 92 3.54 -2.09 -6.15
CA ALA A 92 4.40 -0.93 -6.32
C ALA A 92 5.88 -1.29 -6.10
N ALA A 93 6.15 -2.17 -5.13
CA ALA A 93 7.51 -2.57 -4.83
C ALA A 93 8.17 -3.28 -6.00
N ARG A 94 7.46 -4.28 -6.56
CA ARG A 94 7.91 -4.99 -7.76
C ARG A 94 8.12 -4.03 -8.93
N ASP A 95 7.14 -3.16 -9.19
CA ASP A 95 7.19 -2.22 -10.31
C ASP A 95 8.34 -1.21 -10.19
N LEU A 96 8.70 -0.79 -8.98
CA LEU A 96 9.84 0.11 -8.71
C LEU A 96 11.19 -0.61 -8.67
N GLU A 97 11.22 -1.91 -8.46
CA GLU A 97 12.45 -2.72 -8.53
C GLU A 97 12.76 -3.16 -9.97
N ASP A 98 11.74 -3.28 -10.82
CA ASP A 98 11.86 -3.63 -12.24
C ASP A 98 12.27 -2.43 -13.13
N ASN A 99 12.25 -1.19 -12.60
CA ASN A 99 12.63 0.06 -13.28
C ASN A 99 13.98 0.62 -12.78
#